data_AF-A0A0F7ZP92-F1
#
_entry.id   AF-A0A0F7ZP92-F1
#
_cell.length_a   1.000
_cell.length_b   1.000
_cell.length_c   1.000
_cell.angle_alpha   90.00
_cell.angle_beta   90.00
_cell.angle_gamma   90.00
#
_symmetry.space_group_name_H-M   'P 1'
#
loop_
_entity.id
_entity.type
_entity.pdbx_description
1 polymer ?
#
loop_
_entity_poly.entity_id
_entity_poly.type
_entity_poly.pdbx_seq_one_letter_code
_entity_poly.pdbx_strand_id
1 'polypeptide(L)'
;MLRPVGVYNLNAQAMDATVDLIRGVYARGVNVQEIYVDTIGQPAAYQAKLQRVFPTAKITVAKKADSLYPCVSAASVCAKVTRDAALEQLYKARAAQGSGADGGQEAMAWGSGYPSDARCVNWMKANMHPVFGWGPECRFSWGTAKEMLEGKANGGVKVDWPLQDDGETSRMTDFFSAAADGEEPNEMGTWFGTSTGLEAF
;
A
#
# COMPACT_ATOMS: atom_id res chain seq x y z
N MET A 1 -1.58 1.78 2.06
CA MET A 1 -1.75 2.72 0.93
C MET A 1 -3.21 2.90 0.56
N LEU A 2 -3.93 1.84 0.20
CA LEU A 2 -5.37 1.90 -0.09
C LEU A 2 -6.18 1.81 1.21
N ARG A 3 -6.23 2.91 1.98
CA ARG A 3 -7.03 3.01 3.21
C ARG A 3 -8.24 3.92 2.93
N PRO A 4 -9.40 3.65 3.56
CA PRO A 4 -10.58 4.53 3.43
C PRO A 4 -10.33 5.90 4.06
N VAL A 5 -9.48 6.00 5.09
CA VAL A 5 -9.16 7.26 5.78
C VAL A 5 -7.66 7.52 5.76
N GLY A 6 -7.29 8.70 5.26
CA GLY A 6 -5.93 9.24 5.29
C GLY A 6 -4.95 8.57 4.32
N VAL A 7 -4.23 9.40 3.55
CA VAL A 7 -3.22 8.91 2.60
C VAL A 7 -1.99 8.41 3.36
N TYR A 8 -1.89 7.10 3.52
CA TYR A 8 -0.71 6.46 4.11
C TYR A 8 0.22 5.90 3.01
N ASN A 9 1.14 6.75 2.58
CA ASN A 9 2.04 6.48 1.44
C ASN A 9 3.18 5.49 1.78
N LEU A 10 3.93 5.09 0.76
CA LEU A 10 5.03 4.13 0.89
C LEU A 10 6.17 4.65 1.78
N ASN A 11 6.49 5.94 1.71
CA ASN A 11 7.58 6.53 2.50
C ASN A 11 7.26 6.50 3.99
N ALA A 12 6.00 6.70 4.36
CA ALA A 12 5.54 6.59 5.74
C ALA A 12 5.64 5.13 6.24
N GLN A 13 5.19 4.16 5.44
CA GLN A 13 5.36 2.73 5.73
C GLN A 13 6.82 2.33 5.91
N ALA A 14 7.70 2.81 5.03
CA ALA A 14 9.12 2.51 5.10
C ALA A 14 9.76 3.11 6.36
N MET A 15 9.35 4.32 6.77
CA MET A 15 9.80 4.94 8.01
C MET A 15 9.37 4.14 9.23
N ASP A 16 8.09 3.77 9.32
CA ASP A 16 7.57 3.03 10.46
C ASP A 16 8.25 1.65 10.58
N ALA A 17 8.43 0.94 9.46
CA ALA A 17 9.18 -0.32 9.45
C ALA A 17 10.63 -0.15 9.90
N THR A 18 11.30 0.94 9.49
CA THR A 18 12.67 1.26 9.93
C THR A 18 12.72 1.50 11.45
N VAL A 19 11.77 2.28 11.98
CA VAL A 19 11.64 2.55 13.41
C VAL A 19 11.40 1.26 14.20
N ASP A 20 10.51 0.39 13.72
CA ASP A 20 10.17 -0.86 14.41
C ASP A 20 11.36 -1.83 14.43
N LEU A 21 12.14 -1.93 13.35
CA LEU A 21 13.37 -2.71 13.33
C LEU A 21 14.38 -2.21 14.36
N ILE A 22 14.60 -0.89 14.43
CA ILE A 22 15.52 -0.28 15.39
C ILE A 22 15.03 -0.51 16.84
N ARG A 23 13.73 -0.30 17.10
CA ARG A 23 13.13 -0.60 18.42
C ARG A 23 13.30 -2.06 18.81
N GLY A 24 13.11 -2.99 17.87
CA GLY A 24 13.35 -4.41 18.09
C GLY A 24 14.80 -4.73 18.47
N VAL A 25 15.78 -3.99 17.94
CA VAL A 25 17.19 -4.12 18.34
C VAL A 25 17.41 -3.59 19.76
N TYR A 26 16.87 -2.43 20.11
CA TYR A 26 16.92 -1.90 21.48
C TYR A 26 16.26 -2.85 22.49
N ALA A 27 15.10 -3.42 22.15
CA ALA A 27 14.38 -4.37 23.01
C ALA A 27 15.17 -5.65 23.31
N ARG A 28 16.11 -6.02 22.43
CA ARG A 28 17.05 -7.14 22.64
C ARG A 28 18.25 -6.78 23.54
N GLY A 29 18.30 -5.56 24.08
CA GLY A 29 19.38 -5.11 24.98
C GLY A 29 20.67 -4.72 24.26
N VAL A 30 20.64 -4.54 22.94
CA VAL A 30 21.82 -4.10 22.17
C VAL A 30 22.07 -2.62 22.47
N ASN A 31 23.29 -2.29 22.88
CA ASN A 31 23.71 -0.91 23.14
C ASN A 31 24.00 -0.16 21.83
N VAL A 32 22.97 0.35 21.17
CA VAL A 32 23.08 1.08 19.90
C VAL A 32 23.51 2.53 20.14
N GLN A 33 24.71 2.87 19.65
CA GLN A 33 25.31 4.20 19.75
C GLN A 33 25.18 5.01 18.45
N GLU A 34 25.33 4.36 17.30
CA GLU A 34 25.26 5.00 15.98
C GLU A 34 24.31 4.22 15.06
N ILE A 35 23.55 4.95 14.25
CA ILE A 35 22.58 4.39 13.29
C ILE A 35 22.85 4.99 11.93
N TYR A 36 23.03 4.12 10.93
CA TYR A 36 23.28 4.51 9.54
C TYR A 36 22.13 4.00 8.67
N VAL A 37 21.53 4.88 7.88
CA VAL A 37 20.36 4.56 7.05
C VAL A 37 20.56 5.02 5.61
N ASP A 38 20.30 4.12 4.65
CA ASP A 38 20.26 4.46 3.23
C ASP A 38 18.93 5.09 2.85
N THR A 39 18.95 6.09 1.97
CA THR A 39 17.72 6.72 1.46
C THR A 39 17.82 7.08 -0.02
N ILE A 40 16.66 7.02 -0.68
CA ILE A 40 16.45 7.55 -2.03
C ILE A 40 15.97 9.01 -2.02
N GLY A 41 15.50 9.50 -0.86
CA GLY A 41 14.85 10.80 -0.69
C GLY A 41 15.77 11.91 -0.16
N GLN A 42 15.17 12.90 0.48
CA GLN A 42 15.88 14.00 1.15
C GLN A 42 16.41 13.52 2.51
N PRO A 43 17.75 13.38 2.69
CA PRO A 43 18.30 12.78 3.90
C PRO A 43 18.01 13.60 5.17
N ALA A 44 18.08 14.93 5.08
CA ALA A 44 17.92 15.83 6.24
C ALA A 44 16.55 15.67 6.93
N ALA A 45 15.46 15.65 6.14
CA ALA A 45 14.12 15.49 6.68
C ALA A 45 13.92 14.10 7.32
N TYR A 46 14.51 13.06 6.73
CA TYR A 46 14.40 11.70 7.25
C TYR A 46 15.22 11.52 8.53
N GLN A 47 16.44 12.06 8.55
CA GLN A 47 17.30 12.09 9.72
C GLN A 47 16.66 12.84 10.88
N ALA A 48 16.10 14.03 10.66
CA ALA A 48 15.44 14.80 11.70
C ALA A 48 14.28 14.02 12.34
N LYS A 49 13.50 13.30 11.53
CA LYS A 49 12.40 12.45 12.03
C LYS A 49 12.93 11.29 12.86
N LEU A 50 13.95 10.57 12.38
CA LEU A 50 14.55 9.46 13.13
C LEU A 50 15.22 9.95 14.41
N GLN A 51 15.92 11.08 14.37
CA GLN A 51 16.60 11.67 15.54
C GLN A 51 15.62 12.05 16.64
N ARG A 52 14.40 12.49 16.26
CA ARG A 52 13.32 12.75 17.23
C ARG A 52 12.83 11.46 17.91
N VAL A 53 12.87 10.32 17.22
CA VAL A 53 12.44 9.03 17.76
C VAL A 53 13.54 8.39 18.61
N PHE A 54 14.80 8.51 18.21
CA PHE A 54 15.96 7.94 18.90
C PHE A 54 16.96 9.04 19.28
N PRO A 55 16.64 9.88 20.28
CA PRO A 55 17.45 11.06 20.61
C PRO A 55 18.84 10.72 21.17
N THR A 56 19.02 9.52 21.71
CA THR A 56 20.28 9.09 22.35
C THR A 56 21.31 8.54 21.37
N ALA A 57 20.90 8.10 20.18
CA ALA A 57 21.81 7.59 19.17
C ALA A 57 22.22 8.69 18.19
N LYS A 58 23.44 8.60 17.67
CA LYS A 58 23.90 9.43 16.57
C LYS A 58 23.39 8.85 15.25
N ILE A 59 22.50 9.56 14.58
CA ILE A 59 21.88 9.07 13.34
C ILE A 59 22.46 9.79 12.13
N THR A 60 22.91 9.00 11.16
CA THR A 60 23.35 9.48 9.85
C THR A 60 22.49 8.86 8.76
N VAL A 61 21.81 9.70 7.99
CA VAL A 61 21.07 9.28 6.80
C VAL A 61 21.81 9.80 5.58
N ALA A 62 22.10 8.91 4.62
CA ALA A 62 22.82 9.28 3.41
C ALA A 62 22.23 8.55 2.19
N LYS A 63 22.48 9.11 1.00
CA LYS A 63 22.20 8.42 -0.27
C LYS A 63 23.35 7.47 -0.58
N LYS A 64 23.06 6.28 -1.12
CA LYS A 64 24.06 5.25 -1.43
C LYS A 64 24.88 4.87 -0.19
N ALA A 65 24.23 4.84 0.97
CA ALA A 65 24.90 4.57 2.24
C ALA A 65 25.46 3.14 2.30
N ASP A 66 24.90 2.22 1.51
CA ASP A 66 25.41 0.86 1.29
C ASP A 66 26.80 0.80 0.67
N SER A 67 27.20 1.84 -0.07
CA SER A 67 28.55 1.99 -0.64
C SER A 67 29.50 2.72 0.30
N LEU A 68 28.98 3.44 1.31
CA LEU A 68 29.75 4.28 2.23
C LEU A 68 30.04 3.59 3.57
N TYR A 69 29.11 2.76 4.05
CA TYR A 69 29.15 2.17 5.37
C TYR A 69 29.02 0.64 5.30
N PRO A 70 30.02 -0.13 5.77
CA PRO A 70 29.98 -1.59 5.71
C PRO A 70 28.76 -2.23 6.38
N CYS A 71 28.28 -1.65 7.49
CA CYS A 71 27.08 -2.14 8.19
C CYS A 71 25.80 -1.99 7.34
N VAL A 72 25.68 -0.90 6.58
CA VAL A 72 24.56 -0.67 5.66
C VAL A 72 24.69 -1.59 4.44
N SER A 73 25.91 -1.82 3.97
CA SER A 73 26.19 -2.81 2.91
C SER A 73 25.71 -4.21 3.30
N ALA A 74 26.09 -4.67 4.51
CA ALA A 74 25.65 -5.94 5.06
C ALA A 74 24.11 -6.01 5.20
N ALA A 75 23.48 -4.96 5.73
CA ALA A 75 22.02 -4.86 5.82
C ALA A 75 21.34 -4.96 4.44
N SER A 76 21.94 -4.34 3.42
CA SER A 76 21.47 -4.38 2.03
C SER A 76 21.54 -5.79 1.43
N VAL A 77 22.58 -6.57 1.76
CA VAL A 77 22.68 -7.99 1.39
C VAL A 77 21.59 -8.80 2.08
N CYS A 78 21.46 -8.68 3.41
CA CYS A 78 20.42 -9.38 4.17
C CYS A 78 19.02 -9.09 3.61
N ALA A 79 18.70 -7.82 3.36
CA ALA A 79 17.40 -7.42 2.83
C ALA A 79 17.10 -8.05 1.47
N LYS A 80 18.07 -8.06 0.54
CA LYS A 80 17.90 -8.66 -0.80
C LYS A 80 17.74 -10.17 -0.73
N VAL A 81 18.60 -10.85 0.03
CA VAL A 81 18.54 -12.32 0.17
C VAL A 81 17.23 -12.75 0.83
N THR A 82 16.80 -12.07 1.89
CA THR A 82 15.51 -12.34 2.54
C THR A 82 14.33 -12.09 1.60
N ARG A 83 14.37 -11.01 0.81
CA ARG A 83 13.35 -10.75 -0.21
C ARG A 83 13.28 -11.89 -1.23
N ASP A 84 14.41 -12.31 -1.78
CA ASP A 84 14.45 -13.31 -2.83
C ASP A 84 13.96 -14.67 -2.31
N ALA A 85 14.35 -15.06 -1.09
CA ALA A 85 13.84 -16.26 -0.43
C ALA A 85 12.33 -16.20 -0.17
N ALA A 86 11.80 -15.05 0.26
CA ALA A 86 10.37 -14.86 0.47
C ALA A 86 9.56 -14.94 -0.83
N LEU A 87 10.08 -14.34 -1.92
CA LEU A 87 9.47 -14.42 -3.25
C LEU A 87 9.45 -15.86 -3.78
N GLU A 88 10.52 -16.62 -3.57
CA GLU A 88 10.58 -18.02 -3.98
C GLU A 88 9.52 -18.87 -3.25
N GLN A 89 9.36 -18.66 -1.93
CA GLN A 89 8.32 -19.36 -1.16
C GLN A 89 6.92 -18.98 -1.62
N LEU A 90 6.68 -17.69 -1.88
CA LEU A 90 5.40 -17.20 -2.39
C LEU A 90 5.08 -17.82 -3.76
N TYR A 91 6.09 -17.93 -4.63
CA TYR A 91 5.94 -18.55 -5.94
C TYR A 91 5.56 -20.03 -5.81
N LYS A 92 6.26 -20.78 -4.95
CA LYS A 92 5.95 -22.20 -4.68
C LYS A 92 4.54 -22.39 -4.13
N ALA A 93 4.13 -21.54 -3.19
CA ALA A 93 2.78 -21.59 -2.62
C ALA A 93 1.70 -21.35 -3.69
N ARG A 94 1.93 -20.42 -4.62
CA ARG A 94 1.01 -20.16 -5.74
C ARG A 94 0.99 -21.29 -6.76
N ALA A 95 2.16 -21.83 -7.12
CA ALA A 95 2.27 -22.96 -8.04
C ALA A 95 1.52 -24.20 -7.50
N ALA A 96 1.48 -24.38 -6.17
CA ALA A 96 0.71 -25.44 -5.55
C ALA A 96 -0.82 -25.24 -5.58
N GLN A 97 -1.31 -24.00 -5.75
CA GLN A 97 -2.74 -23.66 -5.77
C GLN A 97 -3.36 -23.59 -7.18
N GLY A 98 -2.54 -23.49 -8.23
CA GLY A 98 -2.99 -23.38 -9.62
C GLY A 98 -2.54 -24.55 -10.49
N SER A 99 -3.49 -25.32 -11.01
CA SER A 99 -3.27 -26.34 -12.05
C SER A 99 -2.72 -25.71 -13.34
N GLY A 100 -1.51 -26.11 -13.78
CA GLY A 100 -1.12 -26.05 -15.20
C GLY A 100 -0.05 -25.04 -15.64
N ALA A 101 1.08 -24.93 -14.93
CA ALA A 101 2.32 -24.46 -15.55
C ALA A 101 3.45 -25.41 -15.16
N ASP A 102 4.12 -25.94 -16.18
CA ASP A 102 5.06 -27.05 -16.17
C ASP A 102 5.99 -27.11 -14.96
N GLY A 103 6.22 -28.35 -14.48
CA GLY A 103 7.26 -28.73 -13.53
C GLY A 103 8.68 -28.61 -14.11
N GLY A 104 8.94 -27.53 -14.84
CA GLY A 104 10.24 -27.13 -15.31
C GLY A 104 10.86 -26.16 -14.32
N GLN A 105 12.15 -26.34 -14.09
CA GLN A 105 13.03 -25.42 -13.39
C GLN A 105 13.23 -24.14 -14.23
N GLU A 106 12.13 -23.46 -14.59
CA GLU A 106 12.14 -22.21 -15.35
C GLU A 106 12.00 -21.03 -14.40
N ALA A 107 12.69 -19.94 -14.72
CA ALA A 107 12.65 -18.68 -13.99
C ALA A 107 11.20 -18.31 -13.62
N MET A 108 10.97 -17.82 -12.39
CA MET A 108 9.63 -17.46 -11.89
C MET A 108 8.81 -16.76 -12.98
N ALA A 109 7.69 -17.36 -13.38
CA ALA A 109 6.92 -16.95 -14.56
C ALA A 109 6.48 -15.46 -14.53
N TRP A 110 6.41 -14.86 -13.35
CA TRP A 110 6.11 -13.43 -13.15
C TRP A 110 7.27 -12.46 -13.46
N GLY A 111 8.43 -12.96 -13.92
CA GLY A 111 9.59 -12.16 -14.30
C GLY A 111 10.28 -11.49 -13.11
N SER A 112 10.78 -10.27 -13.32
CA SER A 112 11.50 -9.50 -12.29
C SER A 112 10.61 -8.86 -11.23
N GLY A 113 9.29 -8.83 -11.45
CA GLY A 113 8.33 -8.15 -10.58
C GLY A 113 8.25 -6.62 -10.75
N TYR A 114 9.01 -6.04 -11.70
CA TYR A 114 8.95 -4.62 -12.00
C TYR A 114 7.98 -4.31 -13.15
N PRO A 115 7.23 -3.19 -13.09
CA PRO A 115 6.35 -2.77 -14.19
C PRO A 115 7.03 -2.54 -15.53
N SER A 116 8.34 -2.30 -15.53
CA SER A 116 9.15 -2.13 -16.74
C SER A 116 9.49 -3.45 -17.44
N ASP A 117 9.26 -4.60 -16.80
CA ASP A 117 9.52 -5.92 -17.37
C ASP A 117 8.27 -6.44 -18.09
N ALA A 118 8.40 -6.65 -19.39
CA ALA A 118 7.32 -7.18 -20.23
C ALA A 118 6.79 -8.53 -19.73
N ARG A 119 7.63 -9.40 -19.15
CA ARG A 119 7.19 -10.67 -18.57
C ARG A 119 6.28 -10.46 -17.37
N CYS A 120 6.62 -9.50 -16.50
CA CYS A 120 5.80 -9.15 -15.35
C CYS A 120 4.43 -8.62 -15.78
N VAL A 121 4.40 -7.68 -16.72
CA VAL A 121 3.16 -7.11 -17.23
C VAL A 121 2.28 -8.18 -17.91
N ASN A 122 2.87 -9.05 -18.72
CA ASN A 122 2.14 -10.13 -19.39
C ASN A 122 1.60 -11.15 -18.38
N TRP A 123 2.40 -11.52 -17.38
CA TRP A 123 1.96 -12.39 -16.31
C TRP A 123 0.79 -11.80 -15.53
N MET A 124 0.85 -10.50 -15.17
CA MET A 124 -0.24 -9.81 -14.47
C MET A 124 -1.54 -9.86 -15.29
N LYS A 125 -1.49 -9.56 -16.59
CA LYS A 125 -2.67 -9.64 -17.46
C LYS A 125 -3.25 -11.05 -17.55
N ALA A 126 -2.41 -12.07 -17.69
CA ALA A 126 -2.85 -13.46 -17.83
C ALA A 126 -3.40 -14.06 -16.52
N ASN A 127 -3.03 -13.50 -15.37
CA ASN A 127 -3.35 -14.04 -14.04
C ASN A 127 -4.31 -13.15 -13.24
N MET A 128 -5.03 -12.24 -13.89
CA MET A 128 -6.00 -11.38 -13.25
C MET A 128 -7.36 -12.07 -13.19
N HIS A 129 -7.85 -12.34 -11.98
CA HIS A 129 -9.21 -12.81 -11.74
C HIS A 129 -10.21 -11.66 -11.98
N PRO A 130 -11.33 -11.89 -12.68
CA PRO A 130 -12.26 -10.82 -13.06
C PRO A 130 -12.89 -10.09 -11.86
N VAL A 131 -13.21 -10.82 -10.78
CA VAL A 131 -13.75 -10.26 -9.54
C VAL A 131 -12.66 -9.85 -8.55
N PHE A 132 -11.77 -10.78 -8.16
CA PHE A 132 -10.80 -10.57 -7.08
C PHE A 132 -9.48 -9.90 -7.51
N GLY A 133 -9.20 -9.77 -8.81
CA GLY A 133 -7.89 -9.32 -9.28
C GLY A 133 -6.80 -10.36 -9.05
N TRP A 134 -5.77 -10.03 -8.28
CA TRP A 134 -4.64 -10.92 -8.00
C TRP A 134 -4.62 -11.39 -6.54
N GLY A 135 -3.68 -12.28 -6.22
CA GLY A 135 -3.41 -12.71 -4.85
C GLY A 135 -2.48 -11.76 -4.10
N PRO A 136 -1.99 -12.18 -2.92
CA PRO A 136 -1.14 -11.37 -2.04
C PRO A 136 0.22 -11.00 -2.67
N GLU A 137 0.62 -11.65 -3.75
CA GLU A 137 1.83 -11.32 -4.50
C GLU A 137 1.75 -9.97 -5.24
N CYS A 138 0.55 -9.48 -5.55
CA CYS A 138 0.39 -8.25 -6.30
C CYS A 138 0.11 -7.05 -5.39
N ARG A 139 0.79 -5.93 -5.66
CA ARG A 139 0.59 -4.67 -4.95
C ARG A 139 -0.49 -3.84 -5.65
N PHE A 140 -1.72 -3.95 -5.21
CA PHE A 140 -2.88 -3.22 -5.74
C PHE A 140 -2.71 -1.69 -5.73
N SER A 141 -1.88 -1.14 -4.84
CA SER A 141 -1.62 0.30 -4.78
C SER A 141 -0.73 0.83 -5.91
N TRP A 142 -0.11 -0.04 -6.72
CA TRP A 142 0.75 0.38 -7.84
C TRP A 142 -0.08 0.85 -9.03
N GLY A 143 0.39 1.92 -9.69
CA GLY A 143 -0.30 2.52 -10.84
C GLY A 143 -0.64 1.49 -11.91
N THR A 144 0.31 0.62 -12.26
CA THR A 144 0.10 -0.47 -13.23
C THR A 144 -1.03 -1.43 -12.83
N ALA A 145 -1.12 -1.81 -11.55
CA ALA A 145 -2.18 -2.70 -11.07
C ALA A 145 -3.55 -1.99 -11.08
N LYS A 146 -3.57 -0.71 -10.66
CA LYS A 146 -4.76 0.13 -10.67
C LYS A 146 -5.31 0.33 -12.09
N GLU A 147 -4.45 0.71 -13.03
CA GLU A 147 -4.81 0.88 -14.44
C GLU A 147 -5.33 -0.43 -15.05
N MET A 148 -4.74 -1.56 -14.67
CA MET A 148 -5.18 -2.85 -15.17
C MET A 148 -6.58 -3.24 -14.65
N LEU A 149 -6.89 -2.96 -13.38
CA LEU A 149 -8.19 -3.22 -12.77
C LEU A 149 -9.29 -2.28 -13.28
N GLU A 150 -8.97 -1.00 -13.46
CA GLU A 150 -9.92 0.03 -13.92
C GLU A 150 -10.08 0.05 -15.45
N GLY A 151 -9.13 -0.54 -16.17
CA GLY A 151 -9.11 -0.60 -17.62
C GLY A 151 -10.22 -1.48 -18.18
N LYS A 152 -11.16 -0.87 -18.93
CA LYS A 152 -12.28 -1.55 -19.61
C LYS A 152 -11.85 -2.72 -20.50
N ALA A 153 -10.61 -2.72 -20.99
CA ALA A 153 -10.07 -3.73 -21.89
C ALA A 153 -9.63 -5.04 -21.20
N ASN A 154 -9.49 -5.07 -19.87
CA ASN A 154 -8.83 -6.16 -19.17
C ASN A 154 -9.79 -7.13 -18.44
N GLY A 155 -11.12 -6.92 -18.53
CA GLY A 155 -12.11 -7.86 -17.98
C GLY A 155 -12.31 -7.80 -16.46
N GLY A 156 -11.80 -6.76 -15.79
CA GLY A 156 -12.09 -6.50 -14.37
C GLY A 156 -13.52 -5.99 -14.15
N VAL A 157 -14.17 -6.46 -13.10
CA VAL A 157 -15.47 -5.93 -12.65
C VAL A 157 -15.24 -4.59 -11.95
N LYS A 158 -16.01 -3.56 -12.34
CA LYS A 158 -15.97 -2.25 -11.66
C LYS A 158 -16.48 -2.40 -10.23
N VAL A 159 -15.64 -2.03 -9.27
CA VAL A 159 -16.01 -2.01 -7.85
C VAL A 159 -16.11 -0.55 -7.40
N ASP A 160 -17.31 -0.13 -7.02
CA ASP A 160 -17.54 1.18 -6.42
C ASP A 160 -17.45 1.04 -4.90
N TRP A 161 -16.39 1.60 -4.33
CA TRP A 161 -16.22 1.69 -2.88
C TRP A 161 -17.02 2.87 -2.36
N PRO A 162 -17.66 2.75 -1.18
CA PRO A 162 -18.29 3.90 -0.55
C PRO A 162 -17.20 4.94 -0.28
N LEU A 163 -17.25 6.06 -1.00
CA LEU A 163 -16.49 7.24 -0.63
C LEU A 163 -17.10 7.70 0.69
N GLN A 164 -16.29 7.74 1.75
CA GLN A 164 -16.71 8.42 2.96
C GLN A 164 -16.85 9.89 2.57
N ASP A 165 -18.07 10.40 2.66
CA ASP A 165 -18.36 11.82 2.51
C ASP A 165 -17.35 12.58 3.39
N ASP A 166 -16.54 13.44 2.79
CA ASP A 166 -15.42 14.13 3.44
C ASP A 166 -15.91 15.20 4.42
N GLY A 167 -17.00 14.96 5.16
CA GLY A 167 -17.53 15.87 6.18
C GLY A 167 -17.82 17.29 5.71
N GLU A 168 -17.73 17.59 4.41
CA GLU A 168 -18.37 18.74 3.80
C GLU A 168 -19.85 18.40 3.61
N THR A 169 -20.51 18.09 4.74
CA THR A 169 -21.92 18.38 4.88
C THR A 169 -22.07 19.83 4.47
N SER A 170 -22.63 20.07 3.28
CA SER A 170 -23.29 21.34 2.96
C SER A 170 -24.05 21.71 4.23
N ARG A 171 -23.70 22.84 4.84
CA ARG A 171 -24.13 23.15 6.20
C ARG A 171 -25.64 23.01 6.22
N MET A 172 -26.18 22.30 7.21
CA MET A 172 -27.63 22.12 7.38
C MET A 172 -28.39 23.46 7.35
N THR A 173 -27.71 24.58 7.65
CA THR A 173 -28.19 25.96 7.56
C THR A 173 -28.51 26.46 6.14
N ASP A 174 -27.92 25.86 5.11
CA ASP A 174 -28.21 26.21 3.71
C ASP A 174 -29.57 25.65 3.26
N PHE A 175 -30.05 24.58 3.92
CA PHE A 175 -31.38 24.01 3.71
C PHE A 175 -32.49 24.85 4.36
N PHE A 176 -32.20 25.49 5.50
CA PHE A 176 -33.16 26.37 6.19
C PHE A 176 -33.34 27.73 5.52
N SER A 177 -32.41 28.16 4.66
CA SER A 177 -32.54 29.43 3.93
C SER A 177 -33.43 29.32 2.68
N ALA A 178 -33.67 28.09 2.19
CA ALA A 178 -34.59 27.82 1.09
C ALA A 178 -36.05 27.62 1.55
N ALA A 179 -36.30 27.48 2.86
CA ALA A 179 -37.62 27.28 3.45
C ALA A 179 -38.33 28.61 3.81
N ALA A 180 -37.85 29.74 3.29
CA ALA A 180 -38.44 31.06 3.55
C ALA A 180 -39.64 31.38 2.63
N ASP A 181 -39.92 30.56 1.61
CA ASP A 181 -41.16 30.67 0.82
C ASP A 181 -42.00 29.40 1.01
N GLY A 182 -43.18 29.60 1.60
CA GLY A 182 -44.05 28.54 2.08
C GLY A 182 -44.68 27.69 0.98
N GLU A 183 -44.14 26.50 0.75
CA GLU A 183 -44.81 25.41 0.06
C GLU A 183 -44.87 24.15 0.94
N GLU A 184 -46.04 23.51 0.96
CA GLU A 184 -46.29 22.21 1.58
C GLU A 184 -45.29 21.15 1.05
N PRO A 185 -44.85 20.19 1.87
CA PRO A 185 -43.90 19.17 1.44
C PRO A 185 -44.56 18.32 0.35
N ASN A 186 -44.08 18.49 -0.88
CA ASN A 186 -44.56 17.79 -2.06
C ASN A 186 -44.59 16.27 -1.79
N GLU A 187 -45.76 15.62 -1.92
CA GLU A 187 -45.95 14.16 -1.74
C GLU A 187 -45.12 13.31 -2.71
N MET A 188 -44.50 13.92 -3.72
CA MET A 188 -43.49 13.27 -4.58
C MET A 188 -42.04 13.44 -4.09
N GLY A 189 -41.81 14.21 -3.03
CA GLY A 189 -40.50 14.55 -2.47
C GLY A 189 -39.87 13.46 -1.60
N THR A 190 -40.62 12.41 -1.26
CA THR A 190 -40.19 11.29 -0.41
C THR A 190 -40.27 9.92 -1.09
N TRP A 191 -40.56 9.88 -2.39
CA TRP A 191 -40.93 8.68 -3.15
C TRP A 191 -39.84 7.59 -3.29
N PHE A 192 -38.56 7.83 -2.98
CA PHE A 192 -37.50 6.79 -3.09
C PHE A 192 -36.72 6.46 -1.80
N GLY A 193 -37.26 6.81 -0.63
CA GLY A 193 -36.92 6.10 0.59
C GLY A 193 -36.06 6.86 1.60
N THR A 194 -36.36 6.56 2.86
CA THR A 194 -35.76 7.10 4.08
C THR A 194 -34.70 6.14 4.60
N SER A 195 -33.73 6.64 5.39
CA SER A 195 -32.72 5.81 6.04
C SER A 195 -33.38 4.70 6.88
N THR A 196 -33.09 3.43 6.56
CA THR A 196 -33.42 2.32 7.45
C THR A 196 -32.41 2.29 8.59
N GLY A 197 -32.87 2.71 9.77
CA GLY A 197 -32.15 2.52 11.03
C GLY A 197 -32.17 1.07 11.50
N LEU A 198 -31.52 0.81 12.63
CA LEU A 198 -31.37 -0.52 13.27
C LEU A 198 -32.69 -1.25 13.60
N GLU A 199 -33.84 -0.64 13.38
CA GLU A 199 -35.17 -1.24 13.54
C GLU A 199 -35.64 -2.09 12.35
N ALA A 200 -34.85 -2.17 11.27
CA ALA A 200 -35.12 -3.04 10.11
C ALA A 200 -34.61 -4.50 10.27
N PHE A 201 -34.15 -4.86 11.47
CA PHE A 201 -33.79 -6.22 11.89
C PHE A 201 -34.60 -6.65 13.11
#